data_AF-A0AB37APB8-F1
#
_entry.id   AF-A0AB37APB8-F1
#
_cell.length_a   1.000
_cell.length_b   1.000
_cell.length_c   1.000
_cell.angle_alpha   90.00
_cell.angle_beta   90.00
_cell.angle_gamma   90.00
#
_symmetry.space_group_name_H-M   'P 1'
#
loop_
_entity.id
_entity.type
_entity.pdbx_description
1 polymer ?
#
loop_
_entity_poly.entity_id
_entity_poly.type
_entity_poly.pdbx_seq_one_letter_code
_entity_poly.pdbx_strand_id
1 'polypeptide(L)'
;MKTSVNTTWRHRRTSSARELGGAGKLNGVAIAIMTALGAALPAGLLYCVGRATRSASLLTWGLDPELLPLGRIETIYGGLGAGLTAVLTAVATLVLLSLYLIPIYGLNRLIATKLQQRRERKGIPAKKRAASARGMPEWIERGFTRALLFAAVSSLSVMCFFALQRYAEWNGIEAAFDQREAMTTCDPQRLPFPRFKPVVIERTRGSATERYAGFSITCASTGCAVYDPVRRVAQFVPRDGLVRFDTATVDQVCRPATPNAAAKPAVPAARH
;
A
#
# COMPACT_ATOMS: atom_id res chain seq x y z
N MET A 1 39.97 34.75 -69.25
CA MET A 1 38.68 35.21 -68.70
C MET A 1 38.04 34.06 -67.93
N LYS A 2 37.96 34.18 -66.59
CA LYS A 2 37.32 33.20 -65.71
C LYS A 2 36.19 33.93 -64.98
N THR A 3 34.95 33.49 -65.20
CA THR A 3 33.75 33.96 -64.50
C THR A 3 33.52 33.07 -63.30
N SER A 4 33.80 33.55 -62.08
CA SER A 4 33.32 32.93 -60.84
C SER A 4 32.14 33.73 -60.32
N VAL A 5 30.95 33.14 -60.43
CA VAL A 5 29.69 33.66 -59.90
C VAL A 5 29.70 33.53 -58.37
N ASN A 6 29.48 34.65 -57.70
CA ASN A 6 29.48 34.79 -56.25
C ASN A 6 28.05 34.50 -55.72
N THR A 7 27.81 33.31 -55.17
CA THR A 7 26.53 32.96 -54.51
C THR A 7 26.69 32.95 -53.00
N THR A 8 26.55 34.12 -52.36
CA THR A 8 26.37 34.21 -50.91
C THR A 8 24.89 34.04 -50.55
N TRP A 9 24.55 32.84 -50.09
CA TRP A 9 23.25 32.52 -49.52
C TRP A 9 23.02 33.32 -48.22
N ARG A 10 21.98 34.16 -48.20
CA ARG A 10 21.50 34.82 -46.98
C ARG A 10 20.90 33.79 -46.02
N HIS A 11 21.62 33.46 -44.94
CA HIS A 11 21.00 32.83 -43.79
C HIS A 11 20.12 33.85 -43.04
N ARG A 12 18.80 33.66 -43.14
CA ARG A 12 17.78 34.30 -42.31
C ARG A 12 18.07 33.92 -40.85
N ARG A 13 18.67 34.82 -40.07
CA ARG A 13 18.75 34.69 -38.61
C ARG A 13 17.33 34.74 -38.07
N THR A 14 16.75 33.60 -37.71
CA THR A 14 15.65 33.54 -36.77
C THR A 14 16.17 34.01 -35.43
N SER A 15 15.68 35.16 -34.97
CA SER A 15 15.94 35.70 -33.64
C SER A 15 15.60 34.64 -32.59
N SER A 16 16.62 34.16 -31.87
CA SER A 16 16.44 33.44 -30.63
C SER A 16 15.80 34.39 -29.62
N ALA A 17 14.47 34.38 -29.55
CA ALA A 17 13.76 34.92 -28.41
C ALA A 17 14.26 34.15 -27.18
N ARG A 18 14.88 34.87 -26.25
CA ARG A 18 15.14 34.39 -24.90
C ARG A 18 13.81 33.95 -24.30
N GLU A 19 13.56 32.64 -24.25
CA GLU A 19 12.52 32.08 -23.41
C GLU A 19 12.91 32.35 -21.95
N LEU A 20 12.24 33.33 -21.35
CA LEU A 20 12.14 33.45 -19.91
C LEU A 20 11.24 32.30 -19.41
N GLY A 21 11.75 31.51 -18.46
CA GLY A 21 10.89 30.91 -17.43
C GLY A 21 10.34 29.51 -17.70
N GLY A 22 11.21 28.51 -17.72
CA GLY A 22 11.10 27.31 -16.86
C GLY A 22 9.73 26.69 -16.60
N ALA A 23 9.11 26.10 -17.63
CA ALA A 23 8.33 24.87 -17.49
C ALA A 23 8.74 24.00 -18.68
N GLY A 24 9.73 23.12 -18.49
CA GLY A 24 10.21 22.26 -19.56
C GLY A 24 9.05 21.45 -20.12
N LYS A 25 8.77 21.60 -21.42
CA LYS A 25 7.84 20.72 -22.15
C LYS A 25 8.32 19.29 -21.95
N LEU A 26 7.61 18.54 -21.11
CA LEU A 26 7.84 17.11 -20.96
C LEU A 26 7.49 16.46 -22.31
N ASN A 27 8.47 15.84 -22.97
CA ASN A 27 8.22 15.04 -24.17
C ASN A 27 7.19 13.94 -23.85
N GLY A 28 6.43 13.46 -24.84
CA GLY A 28 5.40 12.43 -24.64
C GLY A 28 5.90 11.16 -23.91
N VAL A 29 7.18 10.82 -24.11
CA VAL A 29 7.86 9.73 -23.38
C VAL A 29 8.00 10.03 -21.89
N ALA A 30 8.33 11.26 -21.51
CA ALA A 30 8.46 11.66 -20.11
C ALA A 30 7.09 11.69 -19.40
N ILE A 31 6.04 12.10 -20.11
CA ILE A 31 4.66 11.99 -19.61
C ILE A 31 4.31 10.53 -19.38
N ALA A 32 4.54 9.65 -20.37
CA ALA A 32 4.27 8.22 -20.29
C ALA A 32 4.99 7.55 -19.10
N ILE A 33 6.28 7.85 -18.90
CA ILE A 33 7.07 7.35 -17.77
C ILE A 33 6.50 7.83 -16.44
N MET A 34 6.18 9.13 -16.32
CA MET A 34 5.60 9.68 -15.10
C MET A 34 4.22 9.10 -14.79
N THR A 35 3.38 8.86 -15.80
CA THR A 35 2.09 8.17 -15.61
C THR A 35 2.27 6.70 -15.23
N ALA A 36 3.22 5.99 -15.83
CA ALA A 36 3.50 4.60 -15.49
C ALA A 36 4.03 4.47 -14.06
N LEU A 37 4.97 5.33 -13.65
CA LEU A 37 5.45 5.43 -12.27
C LEU A 37 4.33 5.83 -11.31
N GLY A 38 3.49 6.79 -11.71
CA GLY A 38 2.34 7.25 -10.95
C GLY A 38 1.28 6.17 -10.71
N ALA A 39 1.17 5.17 -11.58
CA ALA A 39 0.29 4.02 -11.39
C ALA A 39 0.99 2.85 -10.66
N ALA A 40 2.25 2.59 -10.98
CA ALA A 40 3.01 1.47 -10.42
C ALA A 40 3.33 1.66 -8.93
N LEU A 41 3.67 2.87 -8.50
CA LEU A 41 4.03 3.15 -7.10
C LEU A 41 2.84 2.92 -6.15
N PRO A 42 1.64 3.48 -6.38
CA PRO A 42 0.47 3.18 -5.55
C PRO A 42 0.09 1.70 -5.56
N ALA A 43 0.15 1.04 -6.72
CA ALA A 43 -0.17 -0.39 -6.81
C ALA A 43 0.82 -1.23 -5.99
N GLY A 44 2.11 -0.92 -6.05
CA GLY A 44 3.15 -1.56 -5.24
C GLY A 44 2.96 -1.31 -3.74
N LEU A 45 2.63 -0.08 -3.36
CA LEU A 45 2.35 0.27 -1.95
C LEU A 45 1.12 -0.48 -1.42
N LEU A 46 0.02 -0.50 -2.18
CA LEU A 46 -1.19 -1.24 -1.81
C LEU A 46 -0.91 -2.74 -1.68
N TYR A 47 -0.12 -3.30 -2.59
CA TYR A 47 0.32 -4.70 -2.48
C TYR A 47 1.12 -4.96 -1.20
N CYS A 48 2.09 -4.10 -0.87
CA CYS A 48 2.89 -4.23 0.35
C CYS A 48 2.03 -4.10 1.62
N VAL A 49 1.12 -3.13 1.65
CA VAL A 49 0.20 -2.91 2.79
C VAL A 49 -0.74 -4.11 2.95
N GLY A 50 -1.37 -4.57 1.87
CA GLY A 50 -2.26 -5.74 1.94
C GLY A 50 -1.53 -7.00 2.38
N ARG A 51 -0.29 -7.20 1.93
CA ARG A 51 0.56 -8.32 2.37
C ARG A 51 0.89 -8.21 3.87
N ALA A 52 1.26 -7.02 4.35
CA ALA A 52 1.59 -6.79 5.75
C ALA A 52 0.38 -7.05 6.67
N THR A 53 -0.78 -6.47 6.35
CA THR A 53 -2.03 -6.71 7.09
C THR A 53 -2.40 -8.18 7.14
N ARG A 54 -2.36 -8.88 6.00
CA ARG A 54 -2.67 -10.32 5.97
C ARG A 54 -1.69 -11.11 6.81
N SER A 55 -0.39 -10.89 6.64
CA SER A 55 0.64 -11.68 7.32
C SER A 55 0.51 -11.50 8.83
N ALA A 56 0.29 -10.27 9.28
CA ALA A 56 0.06 -9.97 10.69
C ALA A 56 -1.22 -10.65 11.23
N SER A 57 -2.31 -10.64 10.46
CA SER A 57 -3.54 -11.36 10.80
C SER A 57 -3.32 -12.87 10.94
N LEU A 58 -2.67 -13.51 9.96
CA LEU A 58 -2.39 -14.96 9.99
C LEU A 58 -1.47 -15.35 11.13
N LEU A 59 -0.41 -14.58 11.39
CA LEU A 59 0.49 -14.79 12.52
C LEU A 59 -0.24 -14.65 13.86
N THR A 60 -1.18 -13.72 13.96
CA THR A 60 -2.03 -13.55 15.17
C THR A 60 -2.94 -14.77 15.39
N TRP A 61 -3.35 -15.43 14.30
CA TRP A 61 -4.04 -16.72 14.35
C TRP A 61 -3.11 -17.92 14.62
N GLY A 62 -1.79 -17.73 14.66
CA GLY A 62 -0.82 -18.82 14.78
C GLY A 62 -0.63 -19.63 13.50
N LEU A 63 -1.00 -19.06 12.35
CA LEU A 63 -0.90 -19.68 11.03
C LEU A 63 0.31 -19.14 10.27
N ASP A 64 0.96 -20.00 9.51
CA ASP A 64 2.04 -19.61 8.61
C ASP A 64 1.49 -18.93 7.34
N PRO A 65 1.86 -17.67 7.05
CA PRO A 65 1.43 -16.98 5.84
C PRO A 65 1.83 -17.69 4.54
N GLU A 66 2.92 -18.46 4.53
CA GLU A 66 3.41 -19.14 3.32
C GLU A 66 2.50 -20.29 2.90
N LEU A 67 1.77 -20.89 3.84
CA LEU A 67 0.81 -21.96 3.57
C LEU A 67 -0.45 -21.44 2.85
N LEU A 68 -0.70 -20.13 2.89
CA LEU A 68 -1.90 -19.50 2.33
C LEU A 68 -1.52 -18.34 1.39
N PRO A 69 -0.93 -18.62 0.21
CA PRO A 69 -0.58 -17.58 -0.74
C PRO A 69 -1.86 -16.99 -1.38
N LEU A 70 -2.04 -15.67 -1.27
CA LEU A 70 -3.08 -14.98 -2.04
C LEU A 70 -2.64 -14.75 -3.48
N GLY A 71 -3.64 -14.60 -4.34
CA GLY A 71 -3.44 -13.93 -5.62
C GLY A 71 -3.00 -12.47 -5.42
N ARG A 72 -2.27 -11.92 -6.40
CA ARG A 72 -1.87 -10.50 -6.41
C ARG A 72 -3.07 -9.55 -6.25
N ILE A 73 -4.19 -9.89 -6.90
CA ILE A 73 -5.40 -9.07 -6.91
C ILE A 73 -6.04 -9.02 -5.51
N GLU A 74 -6.17 -10.16 -4.83
CA GLU A 74 -6.72 -10.25 -3.48
C GLU A 74 -5.86 -9.49 -2.47
N THR A 75 -4.53 -9.53 -2.66
CA THR A 75 -3.60 -8.77 -1.83
C THR A 75 -3.79 -7.26 -2.01
N ILE A 76 -4.00 -6.80 -3.26
CA ILE A 76 -4.29 -5.39 -3.54
C ILE A 76 -5.63 -4.97 -2.93
N TYR A 77 -6.67 -5.81 -2.99
CA TYR A 77 -7.96 -5.52 -2.33
C TYR A 77 -7.84 -5.46 -0.81
N GLY A 78 -7.05 -6.36 -0.21
CA GLY A 78 -6.71 -6.28 1.21
C GLY A 78 -6.00 -4.97 1.56
N GLY A 79 -5.07 -4.53 0.69
CA GLY A 79 -4.38 -3.25 0.81
C GLY A 79 -5.29 -2.04 0.65
N LEU A 80 -6.28 -2.12 -0.24
CA LEU A 80 -7.32 -1.10 -0.38
C LEU A 80 -8.17 -0.99 0.89
N GLY A 81 -8.62 -2.10 1.46
CA GLY A 81 -9.41 -2.10 2.69
C GLY A 81 -8.65 -1.61 3.92
N ALA A 82 -7.39 -2.01 4.07
CA ALA A 82 -6.59 -1.73 5.26
C ALA A 82 -5.73 -0.45 5.16
N GLY A 83 -5.43 0.01 3.94
CA GLY A 83 -4.39 1.00 3.69
C GLY A 83 -4.84 2.21 2.87
N LEU A 84 -5.99 2.18 2.20
CA LEU A 84 -6.39 3.30 1.33
C LEU A 84 -6.57 4.60 2.12
N THR A 85 -7.21 4.54 3.29
CA THR A 85 -7.40 5.72 4.15
C THR A 85 -6.07 6.27 4.64
N ALA A 86 -5.15 5.41 5.09
CA ALA A 86 -3.81 5.81 5.53
C ALA A 86 -2.93 6.35 4.39
N VAL A 87 -3.04 5.77 3.19
CA VAL A 87 -2.37 6.26 1.99
C VAL A 87 -2.93 7.63 1.59
N LEU A 88 -4.26 7.80 1.61
CA LEU A 88 -4.89 9.08 1.31
C LEU A 88 -4.53 10.15 2.34
N THR A 89 -4.48 9.84 3.62
CA THR A 89 -4.04 10.79 4.66
C THR A 89 -2.57 11.12 4.54
N ALA A 90 -1.69 10.15 4.25
CA ALA A 90 -0.28 10.41 3.99
C ALA A 90 -0.08 11.31 2.75
N VAL A 91 -0.80 11.04 1.65
CA VAL A 91 -0.75 11.90 0.46
C VAL A 91 -1.31 13.29 0.76
N ALA A 92 -2.44 13.39 1.46
CA ALA A 92 -3.04 14.68 1.83
C ALA A 92 -2.11 15.51 2.74
N THR A 93 -1.45 14.88 3.72
CA THR A 93 -0.49 15.55 4.59
C THR A 93 0.75 16.02 3.84
N LEU A 94 1.26 15.24 2.88
CA LEU A 94 2.34 15.66 1.99
C LEU A 94 1.94 16.84 1.10
N VAL A 95 0.72 16.80 0.54
CA VAL A 95 0.17 17.89 -0.25
C VAL A 95 0.03 19.16 0.61
N LEU A 96 -0.54 19.05 1.82
CA LEU A 96 -0.65 20.17 2.75
C LEU A 96 0.72 20.73 3.14
N LEU A 97 1.68 19.88 3.51
CA LEU A 97 3.05 20.30 3.80
C LEU A 97 3.69 21.03 2.61
N SER A 98 3.46 20.55 1.39
CA SER A 98 3.96 21.23 0.19
C SER A 98 3.32 22.61 0.00
N LEU A 99 2.01 22.73 0.26
CA LEU A 99 1.28 23.99 0.21
C LEU A 99 1.72 24.98 1.29
N TYR A 100 2.32 24.53 2.40
CA TYR A 100 2.89 25.42 3.43
C TYR A 100 4.37 25.74 3.17
N LEU A 101 5.18 24.75 2.82
CA LEU A 101 6.63 24.91 2.64
C LEU A 101 6.98 25.71 1.39
N ILE A 102 6.25 25.52 0.27
CA ILE A 102 6.52 26.23 -0.99
C ILE A 102 6.30 27.75 -0.84
N PRO A 103 5.18 28.24 -0.26
CA PRO A 103 4.98 29.67 -0.05
C PRO A 103 5.94 30.25 0.99
N ILE A 104 6.24 29.54 2.09
CA ILE A 104 7.20 30.04 3.10
C ILE A 104 8.58 30.21 2.48
N TYR A 105 9.04 29.21 1.71
CA TYR A 105 10.29 29.30 0.97
C TYR A 105 10.26 30.42 -0.07
N GLY A 106 9.17 30.53 -0.84
CA GLY A 106 8.95 31.59 -1.82
C GLY A 106 9.00 32.99 -1.20
N LEU A 107 8.31 33.19 -0.08
CA LEU A 107 8.25 34.45 0.65
C LEU A 107 9.62 34.82 1.23
N ASN A 108 10.33 33.87 1.85
CA ASN A 108 11.69 34.09 2.36
C ASN A 108 12.65 34.49 1.24
N ARG A 109 12.55 33.86 0.07
CA ARG A 109 13.35 34.22 -1.11
C ARG A 109 12.98 35.60 -1.66
N LEU A 110 11.70 35.97 -1.63
CA LEU A 110 11.22 37.27 -2.10
C LEU A 110 11.64 38.41 -1.14
N ILE A 111 11.60 38.17 0.17
CA ILE A 111 12.11 39.09 1.19
C ILE A 111 13.63 39.26 1.04
N ALA A 112 14.39 38.17 0.87
CA ALA A 112 15.83 38.23 0.68
C ALA A 112 16.23 39.05 -0.55
N THR A 113 15.54 38.84 -1.69
CA THR A 113 15.81 39.60 -2.93
C THR A 113 15.41 41.07 -2.81
N LYS A 114 14.28 41.39 -2.16
CA LYS A 114 13.88 42.79 -1.91
C LYS A 114 14.83 43.51 -0.95
N LEU A 115 15.35 42.81 0.07
CA LEU A 115 16.36 43.35 0.98
C LEU A 115 17.69 43.61 0.27
N GLN A 116 18.13 42.71 -0.65
CA GLN A 116 19.29 42.95 -1.50
C GLN A 116 19.10 44.18 -2.39
N GLN A 117 17.97 44.28 -3.11
CA GLN A 117 17.66 45.43 -3.96
C GLN A 117 17.63 46.76 -3.18
N ARG A 118 17.10 46.76 -1.94
CA ARG A 118 17.10 47.95 -1.08
C ARG A 118 18.50 48.33 -0.61
N ARG A 119 19.38 47.37 -0.34
CA ARG A 119 20.79 47.64 0.02
C ARG A 119 21.56 48.23 -1.15
N GLU A 120 21.37 47.69 -2.36
CA GLU A 120 21.97 48.20 -3.59
C GLU A 120 21.50 49.63 -3.91
N ARG A 121 20.20 49.91 -3.79
CA ARG A 121 19.64 51.27 -4.01
C ARG A 121 20.12 52.29 -2.99
N LYS A 122 20.42 51.88 -1.76
CA LYS A 122 20.94 52.78 -0.70
C LYS A 122 22.45 53.02 -0.80
N GLY A 123 23.12 52.48 -1.83
CA GLY A 123 24.57 52.65 -2.02
C GLY A 123 25.41 52.10 -0.87
N ILE A 124 24.81 51.27 0.01
CA ILE A 124 25.53 50.66 1.13
C ILE A 124 26.46 49.63 0.49
N PRO A 125 27.79 49.81 0.53
CA PRO A 125 28.70 48.85 -0.07
C PRO A 125 28.43 47.51 0.58
N ALA A 126 28.24 46.47 -0.24
CA ALA A 126 28.15 45.11 0.27
C ALA A 126 29.32 44.92 1.22
N LYS A 127 29.04 44.62 2.50
CA LYS A 127 30.09 44.37 3.51
C LYS A 127 31.05 43.40 2.84
N LYS A 128 32.26 43.86 2.48
CA LYS A 128 33.27 43.02 1.83
C LYS A 128 33.35 41.82 2.74
N ARG A 129 32.84 40.65 2.28
CA ARG A 129 33.00 39.40 3.02
C ARG A 129 34.50 39.34 3.24
N ALA A 130 34.91 39.42 4.50
CA ALA A 130 36.31 39.36 4.85
C ALA A 130 36.91 38.18 4.09
N ALA A 131 38.08 38.38 3.50
CA ALA A 131 38.75 37.44 2.61
C ALA A 131 39.13 36.09 3.28
N SER A 132 38.55 35.75 4.43
CA SER A 132 38.62 34.46 5.10
C SER A 132 37.42 33.54 4.81
N ALA A 133 36.32 34.02 4.24
CA ALA A 133 35.33 33.14 3.64
C ALA A 133 35.66 32.99 2.15
N ARG A 134 36.55 32.04 1.79
CA ARG A 134 36.51 31.41 0.46
C ARG A 134 35.13 30.81 0.32
N GLY A 135 34.17 31.65 -0.09
CA GLY A 135 32.78 31.30 -0.21
C GLY A 135 32.68 30.14 -1.17
N MET A 136 32.06 29.05 -0.72
CA MET A 136 31.71 27.95 -1.59
C MET A 136 31.09 28.53 -2.89
N PRO A 137 31.61 28.18 -4.06
CA PRO A 137 31.10 28.70 -5.31
C PRO A 137 29.62 28.30 -5.45
N GLU A 138 28.76 29.20 -5.93
CA GLU A 138 27.29 29.05 -5.87
C GLU A 138 26.75 27.72 -6.42
N TRP A 139 27.46 27.07 -7.35
CA TRP A 139 27.10 25.76 -7.86
C TRP A 139 27.21 24.65 -6.80
N ILE A 140 28.17 24.74 -5.88
CA ILE A 140 28.33 23.83 -4.73
C ILE A 140 27.21 24.07 -3.72
N GLU A 141 26.86 25.32 -3.44
CA GLU A 141 25.75 25.66 -2.53
C GLU A 141 24.39 25.20 -3.10
N ARG A 142 24.15 25.40 -4.41
CA ARG A 142 22.97 24.88 -5.12
C ARG A 142 22.96 23.35 -5.22
N GLY A 143 24.13 22.73 -5.38
CA GLY A 143 24.29 21.28 -5.38
C GLY A 143 23.98 20.68 -4.02
N PHE A 144 24.54 21.25 -2.95
CA PHE A 144 24.34 20.80 -1.57
C PHE A 144 22.88 20.99 -1.13
N THR A 145 22.27 22.14 -1.41
CA THR A 145 20.85 22.37 -1.09
C THR A 145 19.92 21.41 -1.85
N ARG A 146 20.18 21.12 -3.13
CA ARG A 146 19.41 20.10 -3.88
C ARG A 146 19.61 18.70 -3.34
N ALA A 147 20.84 18.33 -3.01
CA ALA A 147 21.15 17.03 -2.40
C ALA A 147 20.46 16.87 -1.04
N LEU A 148 20.46 17.92 -0.22
CA LEU A 148 19.84 17.92 1.10
C LEU A 148 18.31 17.87 1.01
N LEU A 149 17.70 18.59 0.06
CA LEU A 149 16.27 18.47 -0.24
C LEU A 149 15.92 17.06 -0.73
N PHE A 150 16.71 16.48 -1.62
CA PHE A 150 16.50 15.12 -2.12
C PHE A 150 16.62 14.10 -0.99
N ALA A 151 17.62 14.23 -0.12
CA ALA A 151 17.81 13.38 1.05
C ALA A 151 16.65 13.50 2.02
N ALA A 152 16.19 14.73 2.31
CA ALA A 152 15.04 14.97 3.19
C ALA A 152 13.76 14.33 2.64
N VAL A 153 13.44 14.55 1.36
CA VAL A 153 12.27 13.94 0.70
C VAL A 153 12.37 12.42 0.68
N SER A 154 13.56 11.87 0.42
CA SER A 154 13.80 10.42 0.43
C SER A 154 13.60 9.84 1.83
N SER A 155 14.16 10.48 2.86
CA SER A 155 13.99 10.05 4.27
C SER A 155 12.54 10.11 4.73
N LEU A 156 11.81 11.16 4.33
CA LEU A 156 10.40 11.32 4.64
C LEU A 156 9.59 10.21 3.96
N SER A 157 9.90 9.90 2.71
CA SER A 157 9.23 8.84 1.94
C SER A 157 9.43 7.46 2.59
N VAL A 158 10.66 7.17 3.04
CA VAL A 158 10.99 5.94 3.77
C VAL A 158 10.27 5.87 5.11
N MET A 159 10.23 6.97 5.88
CA MET A 159 9.49 7.03 7.14
C MET A 159 7.99 6.84 6.94
N CYS A 160 7.39 7.47 5.93
CA CYS A 160 5.99 7.27 5.57
C CYS A 160 5.72 5.80 5.20
N PHE A 161 6.63 5.15 4.47
CA PHE A 161 6.51 3.74 4.13
C PHE A 161 6.52 2.85 5.38
N PHE A 162 7.46 3.05 6.31
CA PHE A 162 7.51 2.30 7.56
C PHE A 162 6.27 2.54 8.44
N ALA A 163 5.81 3.78 8.54
CA ALA A 163 4.58 4.10 9.27
C ALA A 163 3.36 3.39 8.66
N LEU A 164 3.26 3.35 7.33
CA LEU A 164 2.20 2.64 6.61
C LEU A 164 2.28 1.13 6.85
N GLN A 165 3.48 0.53 6.79
CA GLN A 165 3.65 -0.90 7.09
C GLN A 165 3.25 -1.21 8.53
N ARG A 166 3.68 -0.38 9.49
CA ARG A 166 3.35 -0.59 10.90
C ARG A 166 1.85 -0.47 11.15
N TYR A 167 1.21 0.53 10.55
CA TYR A 167 -0.24 0.70 10.60
C TYR A 167 -0.98 -0.51 10.00
N ALA A 168 -0.51 -0.99 8.84
CA ALA A 168 -1.06 -2.16 8.17
C ALA A 168 -0.99 -3.42 9.04
N GLU A 169 0.14 -3.65 9.71
CA GLU A 169 0.32 -4.76 10.67
C GLU A 169 -0.66 -4.65 11.83
N TRP A 170 -0.75 -3.47 12.46
CA TRP A 170 -1.67 -3.23 13.58
C TRP A 170 -3.11 -3.52 13.21
N ASN A 171 -3.58 -3.02 12.07
CA ASN A 171 -4.93 -3.32 11.57
C ASN A 171 -5.14 -4.83 11.36
N GLY A 172 -4.11 -5.55 10.90
CA GLY A 172 -4.19 -7.00 10.71
C GLY A 172 -4.34 -7.76 12.02
N ILE A 173 -3.61 -7.31 13.05
CA ILE A 173 -3.67 -7.86 14.41
C ILE A 173 -5.04 -7.58 15.05
N GLU A 174 -5.49 -6.33 15.01
CA GLU A 174 -6.78 -5.91 15.57
C GLU A 174 -7.94 -6.66 14.90
N ALA A 175 -7.95 -6.73 13.56
CA ALA A 175 -8.96 -7.49 12.83
C ALA A 175 -8.98 -8.98 13.21
N ALA A 176 -7.81 -9.59 13.46
CA ALA A 176 -7.73 -10.98 13.91
C ALA A 176 -8.28 -11.16 15.34
N PHE A 177 -8.00 -10.23 16.25
CA PHE A 177 -8.56 -10.26 17.61
C PHE A 177 -10.08 -10.09 17.59
N ASP A 178 -10.61 -9.09 16.88
CA ASP A 178 -12.04 -8.85 16.73
C ASP A 178 -12.77 -10.06 16.15
N GLN A 179 -12.19 -10.66 15.09
CA GLN A 179 -12.74 -11.88 14.50
C GLN A 179 -12.73 -13.04 15.48
N ARG A 180 -11.64 -13.22 16.24
CA ARG A 180 -11.51 -14.30 17.23
C ARG A 180 -12.52 -14.12 18.35
N GLU A 181 -12.67 -12.92 18.88
CA GLU A 181 -13.66 -12.62 19.92
C GLU A 181 -15.07 -12.95 19.41
N ALA A 182 -15.43 -12.47 18.23
CA ALA A 182 -16.73 -12.77 17.63
C ALA A 182 -16.95 -14.28 17.45
N MET A 183 -16.00 -15.00 16.85
CA MET A 183 -16.09 -16.45 16.60
C MET A 183 -16.10 -17.29 17.89
N THR A 184 -15.48 -16.81 18.98
CA THR A 184 -15.54 -17.49 20.28
C THR A 184 -16.89 -17.37 20.97
N THR A 185 -17.65 -16.31 20.70
CA THR A 185 -18.95 -16.10 21.36
C THR A 185 -20.00 -17.10 20.91
N CYS A 186 -19.87 -17.64 19.69
CA CYS A 186 -20.84 -18.55 19.08
C CYS A 186 -22.28 -18.01 19.06
N ASP A 187 -22.43 -16.67 19.10
CA ASP A 187 -23.72 -15.98 19.01
C ASP A 187 -24.04 -15.69 17.52
N PRO A 188 -25.12 -16.27 16.97
CA PRO A 188 -25.54 -16.01 15.59
C PRO A 188 -25.75 -14.53 15.28
N GLN A 189 -26.16 -13.71 16.25
CA GLN A 189 -26.37 -12.27 16.04
C GLN A 189 -25.06 -11.51 15.88
N ARG A 190 -23.97 -11.98 16.52
CA ARG A 190 -22.62 -11.43 16.40
C ARG A 190 -21.84 -12.00 15.21
N LEU A 191 -22.37 -13.04 14.57
CA LEU A 191 -21.76 -13.76 13.46
C LEU A 191 -22.58 -13.62 12.17
N PRO A 192 -22.78 -12.39 11.64
CA PRO A 192 -23.58 -12.20 10.44
C PRO A 192 -22.90 -12.86 9.23
N PHE A 193 -23.67 -13.64 8.49
CA PHE A 193 -23.32 -14.04 7.13
C PHE A 193 -23.45 -12.82 6.20
N PRO A 194 -22.53 -12.58 5.24
CA PRO A 194 -21.42 -13.43 4.80
C PRO A 194 -20.08 -13.13 5.48
N ARG A 195 -20.05 -12.27 6.52
CA ARG A 195 -18.80 -11.84 7.17
C ARG A 195 -18.09 -12.99 7.88
N PHE A 196 -18.86 -13.84 8.56
CA PHE A 196 -18.36 -15.06 9.19
C PHE A 196 -18.93 -16.27 8.44
N LYS A 197 -18.05 -17.15 7.95
CA LYS A 197 -18.41 -18.29 7.11
C LYS A 197 -18.20 -19.60 7.88
N PRO A 198 -19.22 -20.10 8.60
CA PRO A 198 -19.18 -21.44 9.18
C PRO A 198 -19.07 -22.50 8.08
N VAL A 199 -18.11 -23.41 8.21
CA VAL A 199 -17.81 -24.46 7.24
C VAL A 199 -17.55 -25.80 7.92
N VAL A 200 -17.88 -26.86 7.20
CA VAL A 200 -17.46 -28.23 7.52
C VAL A 200 -16.66 -28.75 6.34
N ILE A 201 -15.45 -29.22 6.63
CA ILE A 201 -14.50 -29.73 5.65
C ILE A 201 -14.22 -31.20 5.97
N GLU A 202 -14.37 -32.07 4.99
CA GLU A 202 -14.00 -33.47 5.08
C GLU A 202 -12.84 -33.73 4.12
N ARG A 203 -11.78 -34.33 4.64
CA ARG A 203 -10.54 -34.62 3.93
C ARG A 203 -10.15 -36.08 4.13
N THR A 204 -9.72 -36.76 3.09
CA THR A 204 -9.10 -38.08 3.19
C THR A 204 -7.60 -37.97 3.35
N ARG A 205 -7.07 -38.69 4.35
CA ARG A 205 -5.64 -38.84 4.59
C ARG A 205 -5.31 -40.32 4.69
N GLY A 206 -4.79 -40.88 3.59
CA GLY A 206 -4.64 -42.33 3.46
C GLY A 206 -6.00 -43.01 3.49
N SER A 207 -6.24 -43.90 4.45
CA SER A 207 -7.50 -44.63 4.63
C SER A 207 -8.48 -43.96 5.59
N ALA A 208 -8.11 -42.86 6.26
CA ALA A 208 -8.93 -42.18 7.24
C ALA A 208 -9.57 -40.90 6.68
N THR A 209 -10.80 -40.61 7.10
CA THR A 209 -11.47 -39.33 6.81
C THR A 209 -11.36 -38.42 8.02
N GLU A 210 -10.67 -37.30 7.86
CA GLU A 210 -10.57 -36.22 8.84
C GLU A 210 -11.70 -35.22 8.59
N ARG A 211 -12.41 -34.83 9.66
CA ARG A 211 -13.49 -33.84 9.60
C ARG A 211 -13.12 -32.62 10.43
N TYR A 212 -13.17 -31.46 9.80
CA TYR A 212 -12.90 -30.15 10.39
C TYR A 212 -14.18 -29.32 10.37
N ALA A 213 -14.60 -28.81 11.52
CA ALA A 213 -15.73 -27.89 11.63
C ALA A 213 -15.25 -26.59 12.27
N GLY A 214 -15.61 -25.46 11.69
CA GLY A 214 -15.13 -24.18 12.17
C GLY A 214 -15.59 -23.01 11.34
N PHE A 215 -15.05 -21.83 11.66
CA PHE A 215 -15.23 -20.63 10.85
C PHE A 215 -14.05 -20.49 9.88
N SER A 216 -14.33 -20.31 8.59
CA SER A 216 -13.30 -20.02 7.60
C SER A 216 -12.71 -18.64 7.87
N ILE A 217 -11.41 -18.57 8.17
CA ILE A 217 -10.64 -17.32 8.30
C ILE A 217 -10.29 -16.81 6.89
N THR A 218 -9.61 -17.64 6.10
CA THR A 218 -9.23 -17.33 4.71
C THR A 218 -8.99 -18.62 3.95
N CYS A 219 -9.23 -18.61 2.64
CA CYS A 219 -8.91 -19.71 1.73
C CYS A 219 -7.95 -19.23 0.66
N ALA A 220 -7.04 -20.10 0.25
CA ALA A 220 -6.07 -19.90 -0.83
C ALA A 220 -6.11 -21.10 -1.77
N SER A 221 -5.28 -21.07 -2.83
CA SER A 221 -5.18 -22.17 -3.79
C SER A 221 -4.72 -23.49 -3.15
N THR A 222 -3.92 -23.42 -2.09
CA THR A 222 -3.28 -24.52 -1.36
C THR A 222 -4.18 -25.14 -0.27
N GLY A 223 -5.16 -24.41 0.26
CA GLY A 223 -5.97 -24.85 1.39
C GLY A 223 -6.74 -23.70 2.05
N CYS A 224 -7.36 -23.99 3.19
CA CYS A 224 -8.15 -23.05 3.96
C CYS A 224 -7.72 -23.02 5.42
N ALA A 225 -7.68 -21.82 6.00
CA ALA A 225 -7.56 -21.61 7.43
C ALA A 225 -8.95 -21.67 8.08
N VAL A 226 -9.11 -22.55 9.06
CA VAL A 226 -10.36 -22.74 9.79
C VAL A 226 -10.12 -22.58 11.27
N TYR A 227 -10.95 -21.78 11.93
CA TYR A 227 -10.99 -21.66 13.38
C TYR A 227 -12.02 -22.60 13.99
N ASP A 228 -11.59 -23.55 14.81
CA ASP A 228 -12.47 -24.40 15.60
C ASP A 228 -12.85 -23.66 16.91
N PRO A 229 -14.11 -23.22 17.08
CA PRO A 229 -14.52 -22.47 18.27
C PRO A 229 -14.62 -23.35 19.53
N VAL A 230 -14.77 -24.67 19.38
CA VAL A 230 -14.87 -25.62 20.50
C VAL A 230 -13.48 -25.86 21.08
N ARG A 231 -12.49 -26.13 20.21
CA ARG A 231 -11.09 -26.34 20.61
C ARG A 231 -10.32 -25.03 20.80
N ARG A 232 -10.87 -23.91 20.31
CA ARG A 232 -10.26 -22.56 20.31
C ARG A 232 -8.91 -22.51 19.59
N VAL A 233 -8.77 -23.29 18.53
CA VAL A 233 -7.54 -23.43 17.74
C VAL A 233 -7.84 -23.10 16.28
N ALA A 234 -6.95 -22.31 15.67
CA ALA A 234 -6.93 -22.14 14.22
C ALA A 234 -6.02 -23.20 13.61
N GLN A 235 -6.48 -23.79 12.51
CA GLN A 235 -5.77 -24.86 11.82
C GLN A 235 -5.81 -24.63 10.31
N PHE A 236 -4.70 -24.96 9.65
CA PHE A 236 -4.63 -25.01 8.21
C PHE A 236 -5.17 -26.37 7.74
N VAL A 237 -6.17 -26.34 6.86
CA VAL A 237 -6.73 -27.51 6.19
C VAL A 237 -6.23 -27.49 4.75
N PRO A 238 -5.28 -28.37 4.41
CA PRO A 238 -4.78 -28.51 3.04
C PRO A 238 -5.88 -28.89 2.06
N ARG A 239 -5.75 -28.48 0.80
CA ARG A 239 -6.73 -28.79 -0.27
C ARG A 239 -6.61 -30.22 -0.81
N ASP A 240 -5.46 -30.88 -0.63
CA ASP A 240 -5.26 -32.25 -1.09
C ASP A 240 -6.15 -33.22 -0.32
N GLY A 241 -6.76 -34.18 -1.04
CA GLY A 241 -7.69 -35.14 -0.44
C GLY A 241 -9.01 -34.51 0.04
N LEU A 242 -9.32 -33.27 -0.36
CA LEU A 242 -10.60 -32.63 -0.04
C LEU A 242 -11.75 -33.43 -0.68
N VAL A 243 -12.59 -34.03 0.16
CA VAL A 243 -13.80 -34.77 -0.27
C VAL A 243 -14.99 -33.84 -0.32
N ARG A 244 -15.14 -33.00 0.71
CA ARG A 244 -16.33 -32.17 0.88
C ARG A 244 -15.99 -30.85 1.55
N PHE A 245 -16.59 -29.77 1.05
CA PHE A 245 -16.47 -28.43 1.62
C PHE A 245 -17.86 -27.80 1.60
N ASP A 246 -18.53 -27.83 2.75
CA ASP A 246 -19.90 -27.38 2.88
C ASP A 246 -19.98 -26.15 3.78
N THR A 247 -20.86 -25.21 3.42
CA THR A 247 -21.32 -24.17 4.34
C THR A 247 -22.18 -24.80 5.42
N ALA A 248 -21.92 -24.46 6.68
CA ALA A 248 -22.62 -24.97 7.84
C ALA A 248 -23.45 -23.87 8.52
N THR A 249 -24.20 -24.20 9.57
CA THR A 249 -24.77 -23.20 10.46
C THR A 249 -23.83 -22.92 11.63
N VAL A 250 -23.98 -21.76 12.28
CA VAL A 250 -23.23 -21.41 13.51
C VAL A 250 -23.40 -22.50 14.57
N ASP A 251 -24.63 -23.01 14.75
CA ASP A 251 -24.92 -24.07 15.70
C ASP A 251 -24.19 -25.38 15.39
N GLN A 252 -24.11 -25.79 14.11
CA GLN A 252 -23.41 -27.04 13.73
C GLN A 252 -21.91 -27.00 14.04
N VAL A 253 -21.30 -25.81 13.97
CA VAL A 253 -19.88 -25.60 14.20
C VAL A 253 -19.57 -25.39 15.69
N CYS A 254 -20.41 -24.64 16.39
CA CYS A 254 -20.23 -24.32 17.81
C CYS A 254 -20.74 -25.40 18.76
N ARG A 255 -21.75 -26.17 18.33
CA ARG A 255 -22.36 -27.27 19.08
C ARG A 255 -22.48 -28.48 18.15
N PRO A 256 -21.34 -29.09 17.77
CA PRO A 256 -21.37 -30.28 16.93
C PRO A 256 -22.23 -31.34 17.62
N ALA A 257 -23.21 -31.87 16.90
CA ALA A 257 -24.02 -32.98 17.41
C ALA A 257 -23.05 -34.10 17.82
N THR A 258 -23.16 -34.56 19.06
CA THR A 258 -22.41 -35.71 19.53
C THR A 258 -22.63 -36.87 18.55
N PRO A 259 -21.58 -37.60 18.13
CA PRO A 259 -21.70 -38.67 17.14
C PRO A 259 -22.70 -39.79 17.49
N ASN A 260 -23.26 -39.78 18.70
CA ASN A 260 -24.17 -40.79 19.23
C ASN A 260 -25.63 -40.34 19.36
N ALA A 261 -26.04 -39.18 18.81
CA ALA A 261 -27.46 -38.93 18.63
C ALA A 261 -27.97 -39.86 17.52
N ALA A 262 -28.53 -41.00 17.91
CA ALA A 262 -29.06 -42.04 17.05
C ALA A 262 -29.71 -41.44 15.80
N ALA A 263 -29.23 -41.85 14.63
CA ALA A 263 -29.85 -41.52 13.36
C ALA A 263 -31.34 -41.82 13.49
N LYS A 264 -32.17 -40.76 13.46
CA LYS A 264 -33.62 -40.94 13.36
C LYS A 264 -33.85 -41.84 12.14
N PRO A 265 -34.49 -43.01 12.28
CA PRO A 265 -34.71 -43.89 11.16
C PRO A 265 -35.47 -43.11 10.09
N ALA A 266 -34.88 -43.04 8.90
CA ALA A 266 -35.53 -42.45 7.74
C ALA A 266 -36.83 -43.23 7.52
N VAL A 267 -37.97 -42.55 7.71
CA VAL A 267 -39.28 -43.08 7.34
C VAL A 267 -39.24 -43.24 5.82
N PRO A 268 -39.44 -44.46 5.27
CA PRO A 268 -39.48 -44.62 3.84
C PRO A 268 -40.65 -43.81 3.28
N ALA A 269 -40.36 -42.98 2.27
CA ALA A 269 -41.36 -42.25 1.52
C ALA A 269 -42.42 -43.21 0.98
N ALA A 270 -43.69 -42.93 1.28
CA ALA A 270 -44.82 -43.66 0.74
C ALA A 270 -44.76 -43.61 -0.80
N ARG A 271 -44.83 -44.79 -1.43
CA ARG A 271 -44.99 -44.93 -2.88
C ARG A 271 -46.39 -44.42 -3.23
N HIS A 272 -46.45 -43.42 -4.12
CA HIS A 272 -47.62 -43.20 -4.96
C HIS A 272 -47.46 -43.99 -6.25
#